data_AF-A0A8J5KEL9-F1
#
_entry.id   AF-A0A8J5KEL9-F1
#
_cell.length_a   1.000
_cell.length_b   1.000
_cell.length_c   1.000
_cell.angle_alpha   90.00
_cell.angle_beta   90.00
_cell.angle_gamma   90.00
#
_symmetry.space_group_name_H-M   'P 1'
#
loop_
_entity.id
_entity.type
_entity.pdbx_description
1 polymer ?
#
loop_
_entity_poly.entity_id
_entity_poly.type
_entity_poly.pdbx_seq_one_letter_code
_entity_poly.pdbx_strand_id
1 'polypeptide(L)' 'MYRLFGDGMGASPMAGGRSRFECPVCCKVLSTSHGLRRHINDRHTVHLTSYRCYVCHKEYRTPNSLQNHIYVYHKREGKS' A
#
# COMPACT_ATOMS: atom_id res chain seq x y z
N MET A 1 52.43 -11.98 -8.47
CA MET A 1 51.36 -12.84 -9.02
C MET A 1 50.05 -12.48 -8.34
N TYR A 2 49.15 -11.81 -9.06
CA TYR A 2 47.81 -11.45 -8.58
C TYR A 2 46.92 -12.71 -8.62
N ARG A 3 46.40 -13.13 -7.47
CA ARG A 3 45.41 -14.21 -7.32
C ARG A 3 44.38 -13.71 -6.30
N LEU A 4 43.28 -13.11 -6.76
CA LEU A 4 41.98 -13.72 -7.06
C LEU A 4 41.03 -13.61 -5.84
N PHE A 5 40.02 -12.75 -6.01
CA PHE A 5 38.66 -12.73 -5.45
C PHE A 5 38.37 -13.69 -4.29
N GLY A 6 37.94 -13.14 -3.15
CA GLY A 6 37.49 -14.00 -2.05
C GLY A 6 36.85 -13.38 -0.82
N ASP A 7 36.56 -12.08 -0.75
CA ASP A 7 35.71 -11.55 0.33
C ASP A 7 34.24 -11.83 -0.01
N GLY A 8 33.90 -13.11 0.04
CA GLY A 8 32.54 -13.58 0.12
C GLY A 8 31.89 -12.91 1.32
N MET A 9 31.02 -11.94 1.05
CA MET A 9 30.00 -11.54 2.01
C MET A 9 29.35 -12.81 2.51
N GLY A 10 29.62 -13.13 3.78
CA GLY A 10 29.03 -14.24 4.51
C GLY A 10 27.53 -14.01 4.62
N ALA A 11 26.81 -14.29 3.53
CA ALA A 11 25.40 -14.56 3.55
C ALA A 11 25.26 -15.93 4.20
N SER A 12 25.30 -15.94 5.54
CA SER A 12 24.90 -17.09 6.34
C SER A 12 23.57 -17.62 5.79
N PRO A 13 23.52 -18.87 5.31
CA PRO A 13 22.26 -19.45 4.89
C PRO A 13 21.49 -19.73 6.17
N MET A 14 20.63 -18.80 6.58
CA MET A 14 19.64 -19.06 7.61
C MET A 14 18.62 -20.03 7.04
N ALA A 15 18.99 -21.31 7.08
CA ALA A 15 18.09 -22.43 7.00
C ALA A 15 17.02 -22.27 8.09
N GLY A 16 15.77 -22.20 7.65
CA GLY A 16 14.62 -22.01 8.51
C GLY A 16 13.48 -21.42 7.72
N GLY A 17 12.86 -22.24 6.89
CA GLY A 17 11.66 -21.91 6.13
C GLY A 17 10.52 -21.44 7.03
N ARG A 18 10.54 -20.16 7.39
CA ARG A 18 9.37 -19.40 7.79
C ARG A 18 9.26 -18.32 6.74
N SER A 19 8.27 -18.45 5.86
CA SER A 19 7.90 -17.46 4.88
C SER A 19 7.91 -16.08 5.55
N ARG A 20 8.97 -15.31 5.33
CA ARG A 20 9.11 -13.94 5.83
C ARG A 20 8.38 -13.07 4.83
N PHE A 21 7.37 -12.36 5.30
CA PHE A 21 6.52 -11.55 4.44
C PHE A 21 6.97 -10.11 4.56
N GLU A 22 7.83 -9.68 3.64
CA GLU A 22 8.37 -8.33 3.60
C GLU A 22 7.44 -7.37 2.86
N CYS A 23 7.27 -6.17 3.39
CA CYS A 23 6.52 -5.11 2.72
C CYS A 23 7.35 -4.47 1.61
N PRO A 24 6.88 -4.47 0.34
CA PRO A 24 7.61 -3.84 -0.75
C PRO A 24 7.61 -2.30 -0.67
N VAL A 25 6.80 -1.70 0.21
CA VAL A 25 6.66 -0.24 0.33
C VAL A 25 7.55 0.35 1.43
N CYS A 26 7.72 -0.36 2.55
CA CYS A 26 8.54 0.10 3.68
C CYS A 26 9.57 -0.91 4.19
N CYS A 27 9.75 -2.03 3.47
CA CYS A 27 10.68 -3.13 3.79
C CYS A 27 10.48 -3.73 5.18
N LYS A 28 9.30 -3.56 5.78
CA LYS A 28 8.99 -4.15 7.08
C LYS A 28 8.76 -5.64 6.94
N VAL A 29 9.49 -6.44 7.71
CA VAL A 29 9.36 -7.90 7.72
C VAL A 29 8.30 -8.34 8.73
N LEU A 30 7.28 -9.05 8.24
CA LEU A 30 6.18 -9.59 9.02
C LEU A 30 6.29 -11.13 9.08
N SER A 31 5.86 -11.70 10.21
CA SER A 31 5.90 -13.14 10.45
C SER A 31 4.81 -13.94 9.71
N THR A 32 3.84 -13.26 9.07
CA THR A 32 2.68 -13.89 8.39
C THR A 32 2.21 -13.11 7.16
N SER A 33 1.68 -13.81 6.15
CA SER A 33 1.15 -13.23 4.91
C SER A 33 -0.06 -12.33 5.18
N HIS A 34 -0.94 -12.77 6.08
CA HIS A 34 -2.11 -12.01 6.49
C HIS A 34 -1.71 -10.71 7.21
N GLY A 35 -0.70 -10.77 8.08
CA GLY A 35 -0.14 -9.60 8.74
C GLY A 35 0.45 -8.60 7.75
N LEU A 36 1.15 -9.09 6.72
CA LEU A 36 1.66 -8.27 5.64
C LEU A 36 0.53 -7.62 4.82
N ARG A 37 -0.48 -8.39 4.42
CA ARG A 37 -1.62 -7.85 3.64
C ARG A 37 -2.38 -6.79 4.43
N ARG A 38 -2.63 -7.03 5.72
CA ARG A 38 -3.26 -6.04 6.61
C ARG A 38 -2.36 -4.82 6.80
N HIS A 39 -1.05 -5.00 6.93
CA HIS A 39 -0.09 -3.91 7.06
C HIS A 39 -0.07 -3.02 5.81
N ILE A 40 -0.01 -3.62 4.62
CA ILE A 40 -0.12 -2.90 3.35
C ILE A 40 -1.47 -2.20 3.26
N ASN A 41 -2.55 -2.86 3.68
CA ASN A 41 -3.87 -2.22 3.73
C ASN A 41 -3.86 -0.99 4.67
N ASP A 42 -3.56 -1.17 5.94
CA ASP A 42 -3.67 -0.13 6.98
C ASP A 42 -2.67 1.03 6.80
N ARG A 43 -1.45 0.74 6.32
CA ARG A 43 -0.35 1.71 6.28
C ARG A 43 -0.01 2.21 4.88
N HIS A 44 -0.37 1.46 3.85
CA HIS A 44 -0.01 1.78 2.46
C HIS A 44 -1.22 1.85 1.52
N THR A 45 -2.41 1.37 1.90
CA THR A 45 -3.65 1.50 1.11
C THR A 45 -4.48 2.71 1.50
N VAL A 46 -3.85 3.73 2.08
CA VAL A 46 -4.57 4.86 2.68
C VAL A 46 -5.49 5.60 1.70
N HIS A 47 -5.44 5.32 0.37
CA HIS A 47 -6.29 5.98 -0.62
C HIS A 47 -6.84 5.13 -1.80
N LEU A 48 -6.78 3.78 -1.80
CA LEU A 48 -7.22 3.02 -2.99
C LEU A 48 -8.67 2.53 -2.97
N THR A 49 -9.33 2.54 -1.81
CA THR A 49 -10.76 2.17 -1.66
C THR A 49 -11.62 3.33 -1.17
N SER A 50 -11.04 4.51 -0.98
CA SER A 50 -11.78 5.73 -0.69
C SER A 50 -12.13 6.44 -1.99
N TYR A 51 -13.42 6.62 -2.23
CA TYR A 51 -13.94 7.46 -3.29
C TYR A 51 -13.74 8.92 -2.88
N ARG A 52 -12.66 9.53 -3.37
CA ARG A 52 -12.29 10.90 -3.05
C ARG A 52 -13.00 11.88 -3.96
N CYS A 53 -13.61 12.91 -3.38
CA CYS A 53 -14.16 14.02 -4.12
C CYS A 53 -13.06 14.82 -4.82
N TYR A 54 -13.19 15.08 -6.11
CA TYR A 54 -12.20 15.91 -6.83
C TYR A 54 -12.35 17.41 -6.55
N VAL A 55 -13.50 17.86 -6.01
CA VAL A 55 -13.77 19.28 -5.75
C VAL A 55 -13.29 19.70 -4.36
N CYS A 56 -13.56 18.90 -3.33
CA CYS A 56 -13.19 19.24 -1.95
C CYS A 56 -12.26 18.20 -1.29
N HIS A 57 -11.81 17.20 -2.05
CA HIS A 57 -10.87 16.17 -1.57
C HIS A 57 -11.33 15.33 -0.39
N LYS A 58 -12.62 15.36 -0.04
CA LYS A 58 -13.22 14.55 1.02
C LYS A 58 -13.33 13.09 0.57
N GLU A 59 -13.01 12.18 1.49
CA GLU A 59 -12.95 10.74 1.25
C GLU A 59 -14.23 10.04 1.68
N TYR A 60 -14.74 9.14 0.84
CA TYR A 60 -15.95 8.37 1.07
C TYR A 60 -15.68 6.88 0.95
N ARG A 61 -16.40 6.06 1.74
CA ARG A 61 -16.24 4.60 1.74
C ARG A 61 -16.97 3.90 0.60
N THR A 62 -17.85 4.60 -0.12
CA THR A 62 -18.67 4.05 -1.20
C THR A 62 -18.79 5.06 -2.35
N PRO A 63 -18.99 4.57 -3.60
CA PRO A 63 -19.18 5.46 -4.75
C PRO A 63 -20.47 6.25 -4.62
N ASN A 64 -21.52 5.64 -4.05
CA ASN A 64 -22.84 6.25 -3.91
C ASN A 64 -22.81 7.44 -2.94
N SER A 65 -22.06 7.33 -1.83
CA SER A 65 -21.89 8.44 -0.90
C SER A 65 -21.09 9.58 -1.52
N LEU A 66 -20.06 9.27 -2.33
CA LEU A 66 -19.32 10.29 -3.07
C LEU A 66 -20.23 11.00 -4.09
N GLN A 67 -20.98 10.25 -4.90
CA GLN A 67 -21.89 10.82 -5.90
C GLN A 67 -22.95 11.71 -5.26
N ASN A 68 -23.61 11.24 -4.19
CA ASN A 68 -24.59 12.05 -3.47
C ASN A 68 -23.95 13.31 -2.88
N HIS A 69 -22.74 13.21 -2.34
CA HIS A 69 -22.02 14.38 -1.87
C HIS A 69 -21.74 15.39 -2.99
N ILE A 70 -21.26 14.95 -4.16
CA ILE A 70 -21.04 15.83 -5.31
C ILE A 70 -22.38 16.46 -5.74
N TYR A 71 -23.46 15.69 -5.76
CA TYR A 71 -24.78 16.16 -6.14
C TYR A 71 -25.39 17.17 -5.15
N VAL A 72 -25.16 17.02 -3.84
CA VAL A 72 -25.75 17.93 -2.84
C VAL A 72 -24.86 19.15 -2.61
N TYR A 73 -23.54 18.96 -2.59
CA TYR A 73 -22.59 19.99 -2.16
C TYR A 73 -21.81 20.64 -3.31
N HIS A 74 -21.75 20.00 -4.48
CA HIS A 74 -20.97 20.47 -5.63
C HIS A 74 -21.77 20.58 -6.93
N LYS A 75 -23.08 20.34 -6.89
CA LYS A 75 -24.00 20.56 -8.01
C LYS A 75 -24.21 22.05 -8.21
N ARG A 76 -23.25 22.66 -8.89
CA ARG A 76 -23.44 23.88 -9.67
C ARG A 76 -23.72 23.40 -11.08
N GLU A 77 -24.88 23.79 -11.58
CA GLU A 77 -25.55 23.28 -12.78
C GLU A 77 -24.60 22.99 -13.95
N GLY A 78 -24.53 21.72 -14.35
CA GLY A 78 -24.19 21.35 -15.72
C GLY A 78 -25.47 21.27 -16.54
N LYS A 79 -26.13 22.42 -16.77
CA LYS A 79 -27.00 22.57 -17.94
C LYS A 79 -26.11 22.93 -19.10
N SER A 80 -25.98 22.02 -20.05
CA SER A 80 -25.74 22.37 -21.45
C SER A 80 -26.83 21.74 -22.29
#